data_AF-Q3XXT2-F1
#
_entry.id   AF-Q3XXT2-F1
#
_cell.length_a   1.000
_cell.length_b   1.000
_cell.length_c   1.000
_cell.angle_alpha   90.00
_cell.angle_beta   90.00
_cell.angle_gamma   90.00
#
_symmetry.space_group_name_H-M   'P 1'
#
loop_
_entity.id
_entity.type
_entity.pdbx_description
1 polymer ?
#
loop_
_entity_poly.entity_id
_entity_poly.type
_entity_poly.pdbx_seq_one_letter_code
_entity_poly.pdbx_strand_id
1 'polypeptide(L)'
;MLNMYFVFGVPIFLLFLYATIAYVRKRTTIHYLGFILLIISGFMLVFNLQTWQQALLEMDKMTPHALSKVLGYPVYLIWLPIFISGCLVLLNIYRGVRRIVQLRKSK
;
A
#
# COMPACT_ATOMS: atom_id res chain seq x y z
N MET A 1 -0.94 -3.43 17.11
CA MET A 1 -1.90 -3.11 16.04
C MET A 1 -2.10 -4.27 15.06
N LEU A 2 -1.82 -5.50 15.47
CA LEU A 2 -2.05 -6.67 14.63
C LEU A 2 -3.52 -7.15 14.60
N ASN A 3 -4.45 -6.26 14.92
CA ASN A 3 -5.87 -6.57 14.81
C ASN A 3 -6.23 -6.73 13.33
N MET A 4 -6.97 -7.79 12.99
CA MET A 4 -7.45 -8.07 11.64
C MET A 4 -8.08 -6.84 10.97
N TYR A 5 -8.86 -6.06 11.71
CA TYR A 5 -9.49 -4.83 11.19
C TYR A 5 -8.47 -3.77 10.75
N PHE A 6 -7.33 -3.69 11.43
CA PHE A 6 -6.30 -2.72 11.11
C PHE A 6 -5.44 -3.19 9.94
N VAL A 7 -5.04 -4.47 9.98
CA VAL A 7 -4.19 -5.11 8.97
C VAL A 7 -4.85 -5.20 7.60
N PHE A 8 -6.17 -5.44 7.54
CA PHE A 8 -6.89 -5.52 6.26
C PHE A 8 -7.79 -4.32 6.00
N GLY A 9 -8.46 -3.80 7.02
CA GLY A 9 -9.41 -2.69 6.86
C GLY A 9 -8.75 -1.41 6.39
N VAL A 10 -7.59 -1.05 6.94
CA VAL A 10 -6.87 0.16 6.51
C VAL A 10 -6.38 0.04 5.07
N PRO A 11 -5.72 -1.06 4.64
CA PRO A 11 -5.37 -1.24 3.23
C PRO A 11 -6.57 -1.27 2.28
N ILE A 12 -7.68 -1.92 2.66
CA ILE A 12 -8.90 -1.92 1.84
C ILE A 12 -9.45 -0.50 1.68
N PHE A 13 -9.54 0.27 2.76
CA PHE A 13 -9.96 1.67 2.71
C PHE A 13 -9.05 2.50 1.81
N LEU A 14 -7.73 2.35 1.93
CA LEU A 14 -6.76 3.05 1.10
C LEU A 14 -6.85 2.64 -0.37
N LEU A 15 -7.18 1.38 -0.68
CA LEU A 15 -7.44 0.92 -2.05
C LEU A 15 -8.70 1.57 -2.64
N PHE A 16 -9.78 1.68 -1.87
CA PHE A 16 -10.99 2.39 -2.30
C PHE A 16 -10.72 3.88 -2.55
N LEU A 17 -9.98 4.53 -1.64
CA LEU A 17 -9.57 5.92 -1.80
C LEU A 17 -8.68 6.10 -3.04
N TYR A 18 -7.70 5.22 -3.22
CA TYR A 18 -6.82 5.19 -4.37
C TYR A 18 -7.61 5.02 -5.68
N ALA A 19 -8.55 4.08 -5.74
CA ALA A 19 -9.37 3.81 -6.91
C ALA A 19 -10.24 5.03 -7.27
N THR A 20 -10.84 5.67 -6.27
CA THR A 20 -11.65 6.88 -6.44
C THR A 20 -10.83 8.02 -7.04
N ILE A 21 -9.65 8.30 -6.49
CA ILE A 21 -8.75 9.34 -7.00
C ILE A 21 -8.20 8.98 -8.38
N ALA A 22 -7.91 7.70 -8.63
CA ALA A 22 -7.46 7.23 -9.94
C ALA A 22 -8.55 7.41 -11.00
N TYR A 23 -9.81 7.18 -10.65
CA TYR A 23 -10.96 7.42 -11.51
C TYR A 23 -11.13 8.93 -11.82
N VAL A 24 -11.07 9.79 -10.81
CA VAL A 24 -11.13 11.26 -10.97
C VAL A 24 -9.97 11.78 -11.83
N ARG A 25 -8.75 11.25 -11.63
CA ARG A 25 -7.58 11.58 -12.45
C ARG A 25 -7.80 11.27 -13.94
N LYS A 26 -8.53 10.21 -14.28
CA LYS A 26 -8.80 9.87 -15.69
C LYS A 26 -9.74 10.90 -16.35
N ARG A 27 -10.56 11.59 -15.56
CA ARG A 27 -11.55 12.58 -16.03
C ARG A 27 -11.05 14.03 -15.98
N THR A 28 -9.92 14.29 -15.33
CA THR A 28 -9.42 15.64 -15.07
C THR A 28 -7.98 15.81 -15.56
N THR A 29 -7.59 17.02 -15.96
CA THR A 29 -6.23 17.36 -16.43
C THR A 29 -5.28 17.73 -15.27
N ILE A 30 -5.71 17.48 -14.04
CA ILE A 30 -5.02 17.92 -12.83
C ILE A 30 -3.71 17.15 -12.63
N HIS A 31 -2.58 17.87 -12.71
CA HIS A 31 -1.24 17.30 -12.65
C HIS A 31 -0.90 16.66 -11.29
N TYR A 32 -1.34 17.26 -10.18
CA TYR A 32 -0.99 16.82 -8.82
C TYR A 32 -1.70 15.53 -8.36
N LEU A 33 -2.77 15.10 -9.04
CA LEU A 33 -3.46 13.83 -8.69
C LEU A 33 -2.55 12.61 -8.83
N GLY A 34 -1.59 12.63 -9.76
CA GLY A 34 -0.59 11.56 -9.88
C GLY A 34 0.31 11.46 -8.65
N PHE A 35 0.65 12.61 -8.05
CA PHE A 35 1.44 12.67 -6.83
C PHE A 35 0.65 12.21 -5.61
N ILE A 36 -0.64 12.57 -5.53
CA ILE A 36 -1.53 12.07 -4.47
C ILE A 36 -1.66 10.53 -4.52
N LEU A 37 -1.80 9.95 -5.72
CA LEU A 37 -1.82 8.49 -5.88
C LEU A 37 -0.52 7.84 -5.38
N LEU A 38 0.63 8.47 -5.64
CA LEU A 38 1.91 8.01 -5.11
C LEU A 38 1.92 8.04 -3.57
N ILE A 39 1.51 9.15 -2.96
CA ILE A 39 1.42 9.29 -1.50
C ILE A 39 0.54 8.20 -0.89
N ILE A 40 -0.66 7.97 -1.44
CA ILE A 40 -1.59 6.94 -0.91
C ILE A 40 -0.96 5.56 -1.02
N SER A 41 -0.38 5.22 -2.17
CA SER A 41 0.28 3.91 -2.35
C SER A 41 1.49 3.75 -1.43
N GLY A 42 2.27 4.82 -1.22
CA GLY A 42 3.45 4.81 -0.34
C GLY A 42 3.06 4.69 1.12
N PHE A 43 2.06 5.43 1.56
CA PHE A 43 1.50 5.32 2.90
C PHE A 43 0.98 3.90 3.17
N MET A 44 0.22 3.35 2.22
CA MET A 44 -0.28 1.97 2.31
C MET A 44 0.87 0.96 2.41
N LEU A 45 1.94 1.11 1.64
CA LEU A 45 3.11 0.23 1.70
C LEU A 45 3.81 0.30 3.06
N VAL A 46 4.14 1.50 3.53
CA VAL A 46 4.83 1.71 4.81
C VAL A 46 3.98 1.16 5.96
N PHE A 47 2.69 1.43 5.93
CA PHE A 47 1.74 0.89 6.90
C PHE A 47 1.77 -0.64 6.95
N ASN A 48 1.67 -1.30 5.79
CA ASN A 48 1.71 -2.76 5.72
C ASN A 48 3.04 -3.33 6.20
N LEU A 49 4.17 -2.68 5.87
CA LEU A 49 5.49 -3.07 6.36
C LEU A 49 5.61 -2.91 7.88
N GLN A 50 5.01 -1.87 8.47
CA GLN A 50 4.95 -1.71 9.93
C GLN A 50 4.13 -2.83 10.58
N THR A 51 2.99 -3.23 9.99
CA THR A 51 2.22 -4.37 10.50
C THR A 51 2.99 -5.69 10.41
N TRP A 52 3.78 -5.89 9.34
CA TRP A 52 4.66 -7.05 9.22
C TRP A 52 5.81 -7.03 10.23
N GLN A 53 6.44 -5.87 10.43
CA GLN A 53 7.47 -5.70 11.46
C GLN A 53 6.93 -6.02 12.85
N GLN A 54 5.72 -5.58 13.16
CA GLN A 54 5.08 -5.91 14.43
C GLN A 54 4.78 -7.41 14.54
N ALA A 55 4.37 -8.07 13.44
CA ALA A 55 4.14 -9.50 13.43
C ALA A 55 5.43 -10.28 13.72
N LEU A 56 6.57 -9.84 13.16
CA LEU A 56 7.89 -10.42 13.44
C LEU A 56 8.26 -10.32 14.93
N LEU A 57 8.07 -9.16 15.54
CA LEU A 57 8.36 -8.95 16.97
C LEU A 57 7.48 -9.81 17.89
N GLU A 58 6.25 -10.12 17.48
CA GLU A 58 5.37 -11.03 18.20
C GLU A 58 5.74 -12.50 17.96
N MET A 59 6.27 -12.85 16.78
CA MET A 59 6.78 -14.19 16.47
C MET A 59 8.09 -14.53 17.19
N ASP A 60 8.90 -13.55 17.57
CA ASP A 60 10.08 -13.77 18.43
C ASP A 60 9.69 -14.22 19.85
N LYS A 61 8.45 -13.95 20.27
CA LYS A 61 7.92 -14.31 21.59
C LYS A 61 7.04 -15.55 21.58
N MET A 62 6.45 -15.90 20.44
CA MET A 62 5.53 -17.03 20.28
C MET A 62 5.66 -17.66 18.90
N THR A 63 5.50 -18.98 18.79
CA THR A 63 5.56 -19.65 17.48
C THR A 63 4.47 -19.13 16.51
N PRO A 64 4.71 -19.12 15.18
CA PRO A 64 3.77 -18.56 14.20
C PRO A 64 2.37 -19.17 14.23
N HIS A 65 2.26 -20.44 14.64
CA HIS A 65 0.97 -21.13 14.82
C HIS A 65 0.21 -20.67 16.07
N ALA A 66 0.91 -20.42 17.18
CA ALA A 66 0.29 -19.86 18.38
C ALA A 66 -0.18 -18.42 18.11
N LEU A 67 0.63 -17.65 17.39
CA LEU A 67 0.30 -16.27 17.02
C LEU A 67 -0.91 -16.21 16.07
N SER A 68 -0.96 -17.06 15.04
CA SER A 68 -2.10 -17.11 14.11
C SER A 68 -3.43 -17.45 14.81
N LYS A 69 -3.40 -18.28 15.87
CA LYS A 69 -4.58 -18.59 16.70
C LYS A 69 -5.05 -17.38 17.52
N VAL A 70 -4.13 -16.57 18.05
CA VAL A 70 -4.44 -15.37 18.83
C VAL A 70 -4.98 -14.25 17.95
N LEU A 71 -4.45 -14.13 16.73
CA LEU A 71 -4.81 -13.06 15.79
C LEU A 71 -6.11 -13.31 15.01
N GLY A 72 -6.54 -14.57 14.90
CA GLY A 72 -7.73 -14.95 14.13
C GLY A 72 -7.50 -14.95 12.61
N TYR A 73 -6.26 -14.76 12.15
CA TYR A 73 -5.90 -14.89 10.74
C TYR A 73 -4.45 -15.39 10.59
N PRO A 74 -4.14 -16.10 9.48
CA PRO A 74 -2.77 -16.51 9.20
C PRO A 74 -1.83 -15.34 8.92
N VAL A 75 -0.68 -15.29 9.60
CA VAL A 75 0.31 -14.20 9.50
C VAL A 75 0.83 -13.97 8.07
N TYR A 76 0.86 -15.01 7.22
CA TYR A 76 1.29 -14.88 5.82
C TYR A 76 0.35 -13.99 4.98
N LEU A 77 -0.90 -13.78 5.38
CA LEU A 77 -1.84 -12.92 4.63
C LEU A 77 -1.41 -11.45 4.63
N ILE A 78 -0.55 -11.02 5.55
CA ILE A 78 0.01 -9.65 5.57
C ILE A 78 0.82 -9.36 4.29
N TRP A 79 1.38 -10.38 3.66
CA TRP A 79 2.13 -10.22 2.40
C TRP A 79 1.26 -9.78 1.23
N LEU A 80 -0.04 -10.08 1.24
CA LEU A 80 -0.96 -9.72 0.17
C LEU A 80 -1.11 -8.20 0.02
N PRO A 81 -1.47 -7.42 1.05
CA PRO A 81 -1.53 -5.96 0.95
C PRO A 81 -0.15 -5.32 0.75
N ILE A 82 0.95 -5.92 1.25
CA ILE A 82 2.32 -5.48 0.93
C ILE A 82 2.59 -5.57 -0.57
N PHE A 83 2.29 -6.72 -1.18
CA PHE A 83 2.52 -6.93 -2.60
C PHE A 83 1.70 -5.96 -3.46
N ILE A 84 0.41 -5.81 -3.16
CA ILE A 84 -0.48 -4.88 -3.88
C ILE A 84 0.04 -3.45 -3.77
N SER A 85 0.38 -3.00 -2.57
CA SER A 85 0.89 -1.64 -2.35
C SER A 85 2.24 -1.41 -3.02
N GLY A 86 3.15 -2.38 -2.99
CA GLY A 86 4.42 -2.35 -3.69
C GLY A 86 4.24 -2.20 -5.21
N CYS A 87 3.35 -2.98 -5.82
CA CYS A 87 3.01 -2.84 -7.23
C CYS A 87 2.46 -1.45 -7.56
N LEU A 88 1.56 -0.91 -6.73
CA LEU A 88 0.99 0.43 -6.93
C LEU A 88 2.04 1.54 -6.81
N VAL A 89 2.96 1.46 -5.85
CA VAL A 89 4.07 2.41 -5.71
C VAL A 89 4.93 2.39 -6.96
N LEU A 90 5.37 1.21 -7.42
CA LEU A 90 6.20 1.07 -8.62
C LEU A 90 5.48 1.62 -9.87
N LEU A 91 4.18 1.34 -10.02
CA LEU A 91 3.37 1.89 -11.11
C LEU A 91 3.30 3.42 -11.08
N ASN A 92 3.13 4.03 -9.89
CA ASN A 92 3.06 5.48 -9.77
C ASN A 92 4.43 6.15 -9.99
N ILE A 93 5.51 5.55 -9.50
CA ILE A 93 6.87 6.01 -9.79
C ILE A 93 7.14 5.95 -11.29
N TYR A 94 6.86 4.82 -11.94
CA TYR A 94 7.03 4.67 -13.39
C TYR A 94 6.25 5.74 -14.18
N ARG A 95 4.99 5.97 -13.81
CA ARG A 95 4.15 7.02 -14.40
C ARG A 95 4.73 8.43 -14.19
N GLY A 96 5.26 8.71 -12.99
CA GLY A 96 5.90 9.97 -12.65
C GLY A 96 7.15 10.22 -13.49
N VAL A 97 8.06 9.23 -13.54
CA VAL A 97 9.31 9.29 -14.32
C VAL A 97 9.02 9.48 -15.80
N ARG A 98 8.08 8.69 -16.38
CA ARG A 98 7.71 8.82 -17.79
C ARG A 98 7.23 10.24 -18.12
N ARG A 99 6.45 10.88 -17.22
CA ARG A 99 5.96 12.24 -17.41
C ARG A 99 7.09 13.27 -17.38
N ILE A 100 8.03 13.14 -16.45
CA ILE A 100 9.20 14.02 -16.36
C ILE A 100 10.07 13.90 -17.61
N VAL A 101 10.31 12.67 -18.10
CA VAL A 101 11.08 12.44 -19.32
C VAL A 101 10.40 13.05 -20.55
N GLN A 102 9.07 12.96 -20.65
CA GLN A 102 8.31 13.60 -21.74
C GLN A 102 8.42 15.12 -21.71
N LEU A 103 8.30 15.74 -20.53
CA LEU A 103 8.46 17.19 -20.37
C LEU A 103 9.89 17.63 -20.74
N ARG A 104 10.91 16.82 -20.43
CA ARG A 104 12.30 17.10 -20.76
C ARG A 104 12.60 16.99 -22.26
N LYS A 105 11.92 16.09 -22.99
CA LYS A 105 12.06 15.94 -24.45
C LYS A 105 11.29 17.00 -25.25
N SER A 106 10.33 17.68 -24.63
CA SER A 106 9.53 18.75 -25.25
C SER A 106 10.13 20.15 -25.07
N LYS A 107 11.22 20.26 -24.29
CA LYS A 107 12.09 21.45 -24.20
C LYS A 107 13.28 21.25 -25.12
#